data_AF-A0A159Z1Z8-F1
#
_entry.id   AF-A0A159Z1Z8-F1
#
_cell.length_a   1.000
_cell.length_b   1.000
_cell.length_c   1.000
_cell.angle_alpha   90.00
_cell.angle_beta   90.00
_cell.angle_gamma   90.00
#
_symmetry.space_group_name_H-M   'P 1'
#
loop_
_entity.id
_entity.type
_entity.pdbx_description
1 polymer ?
#
loop_
_entity_poly.entity_id
_entity_poly.type
_entity_poly.pdbx_seq_one_letter_code
_entity_poly.pdbx_strand_id
1 'polypeptide(L)'
;MSDITDFERRIAAALDRIGQGVEGMLRPGAASGPADAAPEPAVDAAELAALREALDSERAANAQLVERVRAIKEKQDSTIGGLERRVARLTAQLEAGGLDAAKLRRANTQLSDAAQALREAMAAGLQEPHLINKAMLAELEALRALRASDVAEMEEILAELKPLLTPNPAPNSTPNSTEAANA
;
A
#
# COMPACT_ATOMS: atom_id res chain seq x y z
N MET A 1 -47.87 14.57 48.96
CA MET A 1 -49.00 13.70 48.53
C MET A 1 -49.71 14.24 47.27
N SER A 2 -49.58 15.52 46.94
CA SER A 2 -50.06 16.13 45.67
C SER A 2 -49.28 15.67 44.43
N ASP A 3 -47.99 15.43 44.56
CA ASP A 3 -47.13 15.12 43.40
C ASP A 3 -47.50 13.76 42.79
N ILE A 4 -47.85 12.79 43.62
CA ILE A 4 -48.33 11.47 43.18
C ILE A 4 -49.64 11.60 42.40
N THR A 5 -50.59 12.41 42.87
CA THR A 5 -51.87 12.61 42.17
C THR A 5 -51.70 13.34 40.83
N ASP A 6 -50.71 14.21 40.71
CA ASP A 6 -50.39 14.89 39.45
C ASP A 6 -49.68 13.95 38.45
N PHE A 7 -48.79 13.08 38.94
CA PHE A 7 -48.19 12.03 38.12
C PHE A 7 -49.24 11.02 37.64
N GLU A 8 -50.18 10.61 38.50
CA GLU A 8 -51.27 9.71 38.12
C GLU A 8 -52.17 10.33 37.04
N ARG A 9 -52.54 11.61 37.16
CA ARG A 9 -53.32 12.32 36.13
C ARG A 9 -52.59 12.41 34.79
N ARG A 10 -51.28 12.69 34.81
CA ARG A 10 -50.47 12.79 33.58
C ARG A 10 -50.28 11.42 32.93
N ILE A 11 -50.11 10.36 33.73
CA ILE A 11 -49.99 8.99 33.22
C ILE A 11 -51.32 8.54 32.61
N ALA A 12 -52.46 8.79 33.26
CA ALA A 12 -53.78 8.47 32.70
C ALA A 12 -54.02 9.19 31.35
N ALA A 13 -53.72 10.48 31.28
CA ALA A 13 -53.86 11.24 30.04
C ALA A 13 -52.90 10.76 28.91
N ALA A 14 -51.70 10.30 29.27
CA ALA A 14 -50.75 9.73 28.33
C ALA A 14 -51.23 8.38 27.80
N LEU A 15 -51.77 7.53 28.68
CA LEU A 15 -52.32 6.22 28.32
C LEU A 15 -53.56 6.34 27.43
N ASP A 16 -54.47 7.28 27.70
CA ASP A 16 -55.64 7.53 26.84
C ASP A 16 -55.23 8.00 25.45
N ARG A 17 -54.22 8.87 25.34
CA ARG A 17 -53.68 9.33 24.05
C ARG A 17 -53.04 8.19 23.26
N ILE A 18 -52.31 7.30 23.93
CA ILE A 18 -51.75 6.10 23.31
C ILE A 18 -52.87 5.16 22.88
N GLY A 19 -53.89 4.96 23.71
CA GLY A 19 -55.08 4.16 23.37
C GLY A 19 -55.77 4.66 22.10
N GLN A 20 -56.02 5.97 22.00
CA GLN A 20 -56.59 6.60 20.81
C GLN A 20 -55.67 6.48 19.58
N GLY A 21 -54.34 6.60 19.76
CA GLY A 21 -53.36 6.44 18.69
C GLY A 21 -53.28 4.99 18.17
N VAL A 22 -53.34 4.00 19.07
CA VAL A 22 -53.35 2.59 18.73
C VAL A 22 -54.67 2.21 18.08
N GLU A 23 -55.81 2.70 18.59
CA GLU A 23 -57.13 2.46 17.99
C GLU A 23 -57.23 3.08 16.59
N GLY A 24 -56.61 4.24 16.35
CA GLY A 24 -56.47 4.85 15.03
C GLY A 24 -55.61 4.03 14.06
N MET A 25 -54.57 3.33 14.55
CA MET A 25 -53.73 2.44 13.74
C MET A 25 -54.36 1.06 13.51
N LEU A 26 -55.10 0.54 14.50
CA LEU A 26 -55.73 -0.78 14.43
C LEU A 26 -57.05 -0.77 13.66
N ARG A 27 -57.63 0.41 13.41
CA ARG A 27 -58.86 0.56 12.65
C ARG A 27 -58.53 0.68 11.17
N PRO A 28 -58.68 -0.41 10.38
CA PRO A 28 -58.46 -0.34 8.95
C PRO A 28 -59.68 0.37 8.36
N GLY A 29 -59.51 1.62 7.89
CA GLY A 29 -60.53 2.30 7.08
C GLY A 29 -61.46 3.29 7.80
N ALA A 30 -61.01 4.03 8.80
CA ALA A 30 -61.79 5.16 9.35
C ALA A 30 -61.71 6.46 8.50
N ALA A 31 -61.63 6.31 7.18
CA ALA A 31 -61.83 7.37 6.20
C ALA A 31 -62.56 6.78 4.97
N SER A 32 -63.78 6.28 5.16
CA SER A 32 -64.67 5.90 4.05
C SER A 32 -66.13 5.94 4.48
N GLY A 33 -66.82 7.05 4.16
CA GLY A 33 -68.27 7.03 3.92
C GLY A 33 -68.57 6.43 2.53
N PRO A 34 -69.82 6.08 2.22
CA PRO A 34 -70.14 5.33 1.00
C PRO A 34 -70.02 6.22 -0.25
N ALA A 35 -69.46 5.66 -1.32
CA ALA A 35 -69.20 6.25 -2.64
C ALA A 35 -67.95 7.14 -2.74
N ASP A 36 -66.79 6.51 -2.79
CA ASP A 36 -66.00 6.47 -4.02
C ASP A 36 -64.91 5.43 -3.82
N ALA A 37 -64.84 4.45 -4.72
CA ALA A 37 -63.67 3.61 -4.84
C ALA A 37 -62.52 4.55 -5.23
N ALA A 38 -61.72 4.98 -4.24
CA ALA A 38 -60.42 5.54 -4.51
C ALA A 38 -59.72 4.49 -5.40
N PRO A 39 -59.34 4.83 -6.64
CA PRO A 39 -58.58 3.89 -7.44
C PRO A 39 -57.34 3.60 -6.60
N GLU A 40 -57.04 2.31 -6.37
CA GLU A 40 -55.67 1.90 -6.05
C GLU A 40 -54.76 2.71 -6.97
N PRO A 41 -53.67 3.35 -6.48
CA PRO A 41 -52.84 4.18 -7.33
C PRO A 41 -52.44 3.29 -8.51
N ALA A 42 -53.08 3.51 -9.65
CA ALA A 42 -52.86 2.73 -10.84
C ALA A 42 -51.48 3.17 -11.26
N VAL A 43 -50.49 2.39 -10.82
CA VAL A 43 -49.09 2.73 -11.09
C VAL A 43 -48.99 2.79 -12.58
N ASP A 44 -48.75 3.99 -13.11
CA ASP A 44 -48.85 4.23 -14.52
C ASP A 44 -47.84 3.29 -15.20
N ALA A 45 -48.33 2.38 -16.04
CA ALA A 45 -47.50 1.31 -16.58
C ALA A 45 -46.32 1.89 -17.38
N ALA A 46 -46.50 3.09 -17.93
CA ALA A 46 -45.46 3.88 -18.56
C ALA A 46 -44.39 4.38 -17.57
N GLU A 47 -44.79 4.86 -16.39
CA GLU A 47 -43.85 5.30 -15.34
C GLU A 47 -43.06 4.12 -14.77
N LEU A 48 -43.69 2.95 -14.57
CA LEU A 48 -43.00 1.73 -14.16
C LEU A 48 -41.97 1.25 -15.19
N ALA A 49 -42.30 1.34 -16.48
CA ALA A 49 -41.36 1.00 -17.54
C ALA A 49 -40.17 1.97 -17.58
N ALA A 50 -40.42 3.28 -17.45
CA ALA A 50 -39.38 4.30 -17.41
C ALA A 50 -38.45 4.14 -16.19
N LEU A 51 -39.00 3.85 -15.01
CA LEU A 51 -38.23 3.59 -13.79
C LEU A 51 -37.38 2.32 -13.89
N ARG A 52 -37.89 1.27 -14.54
CA ARG A 52 -37.12 0.03 -14.79
C ARG A 52 -35.96 0.28 -15.76
N GLU A 53 -36.18 1.01 -16.84
CA GLU A 53 -35.12 1.38 -17.78
C GLU A 53 -34.04 2.25 -17.10
N ALA A 54 -34.46 3.23 -16.28
CA ALA A 54 -33.53 4.05 -15.51
C ALA A 54 -32.68 3.19 -14.54
N LEU A 55 -33.33 2.28 -13.81
CA LEU A 55 -32.66 1.34 -12.90
C LEU A 55 -31.65 0.44 -13.64
N ASP A 56 -32.02 -0.09 -14.80
CA ASP A 56 -31.14 -0.93 -15.60
C ASP A 56 -29.96 -0.13 -16.17
N SER A 57 -30.18 1.12 -16.57
CA SER A 57 -29.12 2.04 -16.99
C SER A 57 -28.14 2.37 -15.84
N GLU A 58 -28.65 2.60 -14.62
CA GLU A 58 -27.84 2.85 -13.44
C GLU A 58 -27.07 1.61 -13.00
N ARG A 59 -27.68 0.42 -13.12
CA ARG A 59 -27.01 -0.86 -12.85
C ARG A 59 -25.86 -1.10 -13.84
N ALA A 60 -26.07 -0.81 -15.12
CA ALA A 60 -25.03 -0.91 -16.14
C ALA A 60 -23.88 0.07 -15.86
N ALA A 61 -24.20 1.33 -15.50
CA ALA A 61 -23.20 2.31 -15.12
C ALA A 61 -22.41 1.90 -13.87
N ASN A 62 -23.10 1.39 -12.84
CA ASN A 62 -22.46 0.87 -11.64
C ASN A 62 -21.54 -0.33 -11.94
N ALA A 63 -21.96 -1.27 -12.78
CA ALA A 63 -21.12 -2.41 -13.19
C ALA A 63 -19.83 -1.93 -13.88
N GLN A 64 -19.93 -0.94 -14.78
CA GLN A 64 -18.75 -0.34 -15.42
C GLN A 64 -17.83 0.37 -14.42
N LEU A 65 -18.40 1.10 -13.45
CA LEU A 65 -17.61 1.78 -12.42
C LEU A 65 -16.91 0.77 -11.49
N VAL A 66 -17.57 -0.33 -11.11
CA VAL A 66 -16.98 -1.39 -10.31
C VAL A 66 -15.79 -2.03 -11.03
N GLU A 67 -15.93 -2.34 -12.32
CA GLU A 67 -14.82 -2.88 -13.13
C GLU A 67 -13.67 -1.87 -13.27
N ARG A 68 -13.97 -0.58 -13.46
CA ARG A 68 -12.93 0.48 -13.49
C ARG A 68 -12.20 0.59 -12.16
N VAL A 69 -12.92 0.60 -11.05
CA VAL A 69 -12.33 0.65 -9.71
C VAL A 69 -11.46 -0.59 -9.46
N ARG A 70 -11.92 -1.77 -9.87
CA ARG A 70 -11.15 -3.01 -9.79
C ARG A 70 -9.84 -2.91 -10.59
N ALA A 71 -9.91 -2.50 -11.85
CA ALA A 71 -8.73 -2.35 -12.70
C ALA A 71 -7.74 -1.31 -12.14
N ILE A 72 -8.25 -0.20 -11.57
CA ILE A 72 -7.41 0.80 -10.90
C ILE A 72 -6.73 0.22 -9.67
N LYS A 73 -7.47 -0.53 -8.83
CA LYS A 73 -6.92 -1.18 -7.64
C LYS A 73 -5.83 -2.19 -8.01
N GLU A 74 -6.08 -3.07 -8.97
CA GLU A 74 -5.09 -4.05 -9.44
C GLU A 74 -3.82 -3.36 -9.97
N LYS A 75 -3.98 -2.28 -10.73
CA LYS A 75 -2.84 -1.46 -11.19
C LYS A 75 -2.11 -0.83 -10.01
N GLN A 76 -2.83 -0.22 -9.07
CA GLN A 76 -2.25 0.41 -7.88
C GLN A 76 -1.49 -0.60 -7.03
N ASP A 77 -2.07 -1.75 -6.73
CA ASP A 77 -1.44 -2.83 -5.97
C ASP A 77 -0.17 -3.33 -6.66
N SER A 78 -0.18 -3.45 -8.00
CA SER A 78 1.02 -3.80 -8.77
C SER A 78 2.12 -2.72 -8.65
N THR A 79 1.74 -1.45 -8.71
CA THR A 79 2.69 -0.34 -8.62
C THR A 79 3.25 -0.18 -7.21
N ILE A 80 2.39 -0.30 -6.19
CA ILE A 80 2.77 -0.24 -4.78
C ILE A 80 3.72 -1.39 -4.48
N GLY A 81 3.37 -2.63 -4.85
CA GLY A 81 4.26 -3.77 -4.66
C GLY A 81 5.59 -3.62 -5.40
N GLY A 82 5.60 -3.00 -6.58
CA GLY A 82 6.83 -2.66 -7.30
C GLY A 82 7.70 -1.63 -6.57
N LEU A 83 7.08 -0.58 -6.04
CA LEU A 83 7.76 0.45 -5.26
C LEU A 83 8.28 -0.09 -3.92
N GLU A 84 7.50 -0.89 -3.20
CA GLU A 84 7.91 -1.54 -1.96
C GLU A 84 9.14 -2.43 -2.16
N ARG A 85 9.15 -3.24 -3.23
CA ARG A 85 10.33 -4.04 -3.59
C ARG A 85 11.55 -3.16 -3.90
N ARG A 86 11.36 -2.03 -4.57
CA ARG A 86 12.45 -1.09 -4.88
C ARG A 86 12.97 -0.41 -3.61
N VAL A 87 12.10 0.00 -2.70
CA VAL A 87 12.48 0.57 -1.40
C VAL A 87 13.27 -0.45 -0.60
N ALA A 88 12.75 -1.68 -0.44
CA ALA A 88 13.44 -2.75 0.29
C ALA A 88 14.84 -3.02 -0.29
N ARG A 89 14.98 -3.04 -1.62
CA ARG A 89 16.27 -3.19 -2.29
C ARG A 89 17.23 -2.02 -1.98
N LEU A 90 16.77 -0.78 -2.15
CA LEU A 90 17.59 0.41 -1.89
C LEU A 90 18.01 0.51 -0.42
N THR A 91 17.13 0.13 0.52
CA THR A 91 17.46 0.07 1.95
C THR A 91 18.57 -0.95 2.21
N ALA A 92 18.48 -2.15 1.63
CA ALA A 92 19.53 -3.17 1.76
C ALA A 92 20.87 -2.70 1.15
N GLN A 93 20.84 -2.01 0.01
CA GLN A 93 22.03 -1.40 -0.62
C GLN A 93 22.68 -0.35 0.30
N LEU A 94 21.87 0.54 0.90
CA LEU A 94 22.36 1.54 1.84
C LEU A 94 22.99 0.94 3.10
N GLU A 95 22.38 -0.12 3.65
CA GLU A 95 22.94 -0.83 4.81
C GLU A 95 24.29 -1.49 4.47
N ALA A 96 24.37 -2.18 3.32
CA ALA A 96 25.59 -2.79 2.84
C ALA A 96 26.72 -1.76 2.63
N GLY A 97 26.42 -0.68 1.90
CA GLY A 97 27.38 0.42 1.69
C GLY A 97 27.80 1.11 3.00
N GLY A 98 26.89 1.21 3.98
CA GLY A 98 27.20 1.71 5.31
C GLY A 98 28.21 0.85 6.07
N LEU A 99 28.10 -0.47 5.96
CA LEU A 99 29.05 -1.42 6.55
C LEU A 99 30.42 -1.34 5.89
N ASP A 100 30.47 -1.23 4.56
CA ASP A 100 31.73 -1.16 3.82
C ASP A 100 32.45 0.17 4.07
N ALA A 101 31.72 1.29 4.10
CA ALA A 101 32.27 2.58 4.50
C ALA A 101 32.82 2.56 5.95
N ALA A 102 32.18 1.83 6.87
CA ALA A 102 32.69 1.67 8.23
C ALA A 102 33.99 0.85 8.27
N LYS A 103 34.10 -0.23 7.48
CA LYS A 103 35.33 -1.02 7.34
C LYS A 103 36.48 -0.18 6.78
N LEU A 104 36.23 0.58 5.72
CA LEU A 104 37.21 1.47 5.09
C LEU A 104 37.70 2.54 6.07
N ARG A 105 36.78 3.21 6.79
CA ARG A 105 37.16 4.20 7.81
C ARG A 105 38.05 3.59 8.88
N ARG A 106 37.69 2.41 9.39
CA ARG A 106 38.49 1.70 10.40
C ARG A 106 39.91 1.39 9.89
N ALA A 107 40.02 0.83 8.69
CA ALA A 107 41.32 0.49 8.11
C ALA A 107 42.17 1.74 7.85
N ASN A 108 41.56 2.85 7.43
CA ASN A 108 42.24 4.12 7.23
C ASN A 108 42.73 4.74 8.55
N THR A 109 41.93 4.68 9.62
CA THR A 109 42.35 5.09 10.97
C THR A 109 43.55 4.25 11.43
N GLN A 110 43.49 2.93 11.29
CA GLN A 110 44.59 2.02 11.67
C GLN A 110 45.89 2.32 10.89
N LEU A 111 45.78 2.62 9.59
CA LEU A 111 46.92 3.01 8.76
C LEU A 111 47.50 4.36 9.19
N SER A 112 46.64 5.33 9.49
CA SER A 112 47.04 6.67 9.96
C SER A 112 47.76 6.60 11.31
N ASP A 113 47.23 5.81 12.24
CA ASP A 113 47.83 5.56 13.56
C ASP A 113 49.19 4.87 13.43
N ALA A 114 49.29 3.86 12.56
CA ALA A 114 50.56 3.17 12.30
C ALA A 114 51.60 4.09 11.66
N ALA A 115 51.19 4.93 10.70
CA ALA A 115 52.06 5.92 10.08
C ALA A 115 52.53 6.99 11.07
N GLN A 116 51.66 7.38 12.01
CA GLN A 116 52.01 8.32 13.07
C GLN A 116 53.04 7.72 14.03
N ALA A 117 52.80 6.50 14.51
CA ALA A 117 53.75 5.79 15.39
C ALA A 117 55.13 5.61 14.73
N LEU A 118 55.17 5.30 13.43
CA LEU A 118 56.43 5.23 12.68
C LEU A 118 57.15 6.57 12.63
N ARG A 119 56.43 7.67 12.36
CA ARG A 119 57.03 9.02 12.33
C ARG A 119 57.59 9.42 13.68
N GLU A 120 56.88 9.13 14.77
CA GLU A 120 57.32 9.41 16.13
C GLU A 120 58.57 8.60 16.51
N ALA A 121 58.59 7.30 16.21
CA ALA A 121 59.76 6.45 16.44
C ALA A 121 60.98 6.93 15.63
N MET A 122 60.79 7.28 14.34
CA MET A 122 61.85 7.85 13.51
C MET A 122 62.36 9.19 14.05
N ALA A 123 61.47 10.08 14.53
CA ALA A 123 61.85 11.35 15.13
C ALA A 123 62.62 11.18 16.44
N ALA A 124 62.31 10.14 17.22
CA ALA A 124 63.03 9.76 18.43
C ALA A 124 64.37 9.03 18.13
N GLY A 125 64.68 8.74 16.86
CA GLY A 125 65.85 7.94 16.47
C GLY A 125 65.75 6.46 16.86
N LEU A 126 64.56 6.01 17.27
CA LEU A 126 64.29 4.62 17.65
C LEU A 126 63.90 3.84 16.39
N GLN A 127 64.74 2.90 15.97
CA GLN A 127 64.36 1.92 14.96
C GLN A 127 63.70 0.74 15.63
N GLU A 128 62.38 0.65 15.47
CA GLU A 128 61.56 -0.42 16.02
C GLU A 128 61.01 -1.30 14.88
N PRO A 129 61.65 -2.45 14.56
CA PRO A 129 61.22 -3.33 13.47
C PRO A 129 59.76 -3.80 13.56
N HIS A 130 59.23 -3.88 14.78
CA HIS A 130 57.85 -4.29 15.01
C HIS A 130 56.84 -3.22 14.56
N LEU A 131 57.18 -1.93 14.59
CA LEU A 131 56.34 -0.86 14.06
C LEU A 131 56.26 -0.91 12.53
N ILE A 132 57.36 -1.26 11.87
CA ILE A 132 57.39 -1.46 10.42
C ILE A 132 56.44 -2.61 10.04
N ASN A 133 56.55 -3.75 10.72
CA ASN A 133 55.65 -4.87 10.49
C ASN A 133 54.18 -4.49 10.77
N LYS A 134 53.90 -3.73 11.83
CA LYS A 134 52.55 -3.24 12.14
C LYS A 134 52.00 -2.32 11.05
N ALA A 135 52.82 -1.41 10.54
CA ALA A 135 52.42 -0.52 9.45
C ALA A 135 52.18 -1.27 8.14
N MET A 136 53.04 -2.24 7.79
CA MET A 136 52.84 -3.11 6.62
C MET A 136 51.54 -3.92 6.73
N LEU A 137 51.21 -4.42 7.92
CA LEU A 137 49.93 -5.12 8.16
C LEU A 137 48.74 -4.17 8.01
N ALA A 138 48.81 -2.97 8.58
CA ALA A 138 47.76 -1.97 8.44
C ALA A 138 47.56 -1.52 6.97
N GLU A 139 48.63 -1.41 6.19
CA GLU A 139 48.57 -1.10 4.77
C GLU A 139 47.92 -2.24 3.97
N LEU A 140 48.28 -3.49 4.24
CA LEU A 140 47.62 -4.65 3.63
C LEU A 140 46.14 -4.74 3.98
N GLU A 141 45.76 -4.44 5.23
CA GLU A 141 44.36 -4.38 5.64
C GLU A 141 43.59 -3.27 4.93
N ALA A 142 44.19 -2.07 4.79
CA ALA A 142 43.60 -0.95 4.05
C ALA A 142 43.42 -1.28 2.56
N LEU A 143 44.42 -1.88 1.91
CA LEU A 143 44.32 -2.30 0.52
C LEU A 143 43.26 -3.39 0.31
N ARG A 144 43.17 -4.35 1.22
CA ARG A 144 42.13 -5.39 1.18
C ARG A 144 40.73 -4.80 1.35
N ALA A 145 40.56 -3.87 2.29
CA ALA A 145 39.30 -3.18 2.51
C ALA A 145 38.89 -2.36 1.27
N LEU A 146 39.83 -1.65 0.64
CA LEU A 146 39.61 -0.91 -0.60
C LEU A 146 39.17 -1.84 -1.73
N ARG A 147 39.94 -2.91 -1.98
CA ARG A 147 39.61 -3.88 -3.03
C ARG A 147 38.27 -4.57 -2.79
N ALA A 148 37.92 -4.85 -1.54
CA ALA A 148 36.61 -5.42 -1.21
C ALA A 148 35.47 -4.43 -1.51
N SER A 149 35.65 -3.15 -1.20
CA SER A 149 34.70 -2.09 -1.56
C SER A 149 34.53 -1.97 -3.08
N ASP A 150 35.63 -1.93 -3.83
CA ASP A 150 35.60 -1.83 -5.29
C ASP A 150 34.83 -3.01 -5.92
N VAL A 151 35.04 -4.23 -5.41
CA VAL A 151 34.32 -5.42 -5.89
C VAL A 151 32.83 -5.31 -5.57
N ALA A 152 32.47 -4.88 -4.37
CA ALA A 152 31.07 -4.72 -3.98
C ALA A 152 30.36 -3.68 -4.86
N GLU A 153 31.01 -2.54 -5.15
CA GLU A 153 30.49 -1.52 -6.06
C GLU A 153 30.34 -2.06 -7.49
N MET A 154 31.32 -2.83 -7.98
CA MET A 154 31.23 -3.45 -9.30
C MET A 154 30.11 -4.48 -9.40
N GLU A 155 29.94 -5.32 -8.38
CA GLU A 155 28.85 -6.30 -8.31
C GLU A 155 27.48 -5.62 -8.29
N GLU A 156 27.37 -4.50 -7.57
CA GLU A 156 26.16 -3.67 -7.54
C GLU A 156 25.85 -3.07 -8.91
N ILE A 157 26.84 -2.44 -9.57
CA ILE A 157 26.68 -1.90 -10.93
C ILE A 157 26.26 -3.01 -11.90
N LEU A 158 26.90 -4.19 -11.83
CA LEU A 158 26.53 -5.33 -12.67
C LEU A 158 25.11 -5.82 -12.40
N ALA A 159 24.67 -5.83 -11.14
CA ALA A 159 23.32 -6.19 -10.77
C ALA A 159 22.28 -5.20 -11.33
N GLU A 160 22.60 -3.91 -11.41
CA GLU A 160 21.73 -2.89 -12.01
C GLU A 160 21.71 -2.94 -13.54
N LEU A 161 22.84 -3.25 -14.19
CA LEU A 161 22.93 -3.35 -15.64
C LEU A 161 22.31 -4.65 -16.20
N LYS A 162 22.38 -5.76 -15.45
CA LYS A 162 21.86 -7.08 -15.87
C LYS A 162 20.40 -7.05 -16.39
N PRO A 163 19.42 -6.44 -15.70
CA PRO A 163 18.04 -6.37 -16.19
C PRO A 163 17.88 -5.52 -17.46
N LEU A 164 18.81 -4.60 -17.78
CA LEU A 164 18.79 -3.81 -19.01
C LEU A 164 19.36 -4.58 -20.21
N LEU A 165 20.18 -5.60 -19.96
CA LEU A 165 20.81 -6.44 -20.98
C LEU A 165 19.97 -7.66 -21.36
N THR A 166 19.08 -8.12 -20.48
CA THR A 166 18.12 -9.18 -20.81
C THR A 166 16.94 -8.59 -21.58
N PRO A 167 16.65 -9.04 -22.82
CA PRO A 167 15.49 -8.55 -23.55
C PRO A 167 14.23 -8.82 -22.75
N ASN A 168 13.49 -7.76 -22.44
CA ASN A 168 12.16 -7.84 -21.85
C ASN A 168 11.27 -8.63 -22.83
N PRO A 169 10.73 -9.82 -22.47
CA PRO A 169 9.70 -10.42 -23.28
C PRO A 169 8.50 -9.46 -23.27
N ALA A 170 8.28 -8.79 -24.39
CA ALA A 170 7.15 -7.88 -24.54
C ALA A 170 5.85 -8.63 -24.19
N PRO A 171 4.93 -8.03 -23.42
CA PRO A 171 3.69 -8.70 -23.01
C PRO A 171 2.67 -8.97 -24.14
N ASN A 172 3.05 -8.83 -25.42
CA ASN A 172 2.12 -8.87 -26.56
C ASN A 172 2.60 -9.75 -27.75
N SER A 173 3.24 -10.90 -27.52
CA SER A 173 3.26 -11.94 -28.57
C SER A 173 2.02 -12.82 -28.41
N THR A 174 0.89 -12.35 -28.93
CA THR A 174 -0.24 -13.21 -29.27
C THR A 174 0.26 -14.31 -30.21
N PRO A 175 0.04 -15.60 -29.93
CA PRO A 175 0.40 -16.66 -30.87
C PRO A 175 -0.49 -16.51 -32.09
N ASN A 176 0.14 -16.23 -33.23
CA ASN A 176 -0.53 -16.11 -34.51
C ASN A 176 -1.23 -17.44 -34.84
N SER A 177 -2.55 -17.39 -34.90
CA SER A 177 -3.43 -18.46 -35.34
C SER A 177 -3.26 -18.69 -36.84
N THR A 178 -2.23 -19.41 -37.26
CA THR A 178 -2.09 -19.89 -38.64
C THR A 178 -1.40 -21.26 -38.67
N GLU A 179 -2.15 -22.30 -38.29
CA GLU A 179 -1.91 -23.67 -38.77
C GLU A 179 -3.14 -24.56 -38.48
N ALA A 180 -4.29 -24.17 -39.04
CA ALA A 180 -5.46 -25.04 -39.18
C ALA A 180 -6.11 -24.79 -40.55
N ALA A 181 -5.31 -24.94 -41.61
CA ALA A 181 -5.79 -25.09 -42.97
C ALA A 181 -5.39 -26.50 -43.44
N ASN A 182 -6.07 -27.50 -42.87
CA ASN A 182 -6.24 -28.80 -43.51
C ASN A 182 -7.70 -28.83 -43.98
N ALA A 183 -7.90 -28.45 -45.24
CA ALA A 183 -9.07 -28.75 -46.05
C ALA A 183 -8.58 -29.05 -47.47
#